data_AF-A0A6I7X6U2-F1
#
_entry.id   AF-A0A6I7X6U2-F1
#
_cell.length_a   1.000
_cell.length_b   1.000
_cell.length_c   1.000
_cell.angle_alpha   90.00
_cell.angle_beta   90.00
_cell.angle_gamma   90.00
#
_symmetry.space_group_name_H-M   'P 1'
#
loop_
_entity.id
_entity.type
_entity.pdbx_description
1 polymer ?
#
loop_
_entity_poly.entity_id
_entity_poly.type
_entity_poly.pdbx_seq_one_letter_code
_entity_poly.pdbx_strand_id
1 'polypeptide(L)'
;MQHLYDYTAPKKAANLSLNSDLLKKSKELNINLSATLEKALREKLAQTESKQWLAANKNAIKAYNNFIAEQGGFGDEYRDF
;
A
#
# COMPACT_ATOMS: atom_id res chain seq x y z
N MET A 1 11.62 -4.78 6.90
CA MET A 1 10.40 -4.66 6.07
C MET A 1 10.82 -4.92 4.63
N GLN A 2 10.11 -5.77 3.89
CA GLN A 2 10.34 -5.83 2.44
C GLN A 2 9.98 -4.47 1.84
N HIS A 3 10.90 -3.90 1.06
CA HIS A 3 10.65 -2.67 0.32
C HIS A 3 9.80 -3.02 -0.90
N LEU A 4 8.70 -2.27 -1.11
CA LEU A 4 7.75 -2.49 -2.23
C LEU A 4 8.44 -2.42 -3.62
N TYR A 5 9.56 -1.71 -3.70
CA TYR A 5 10.40 -1.55 -4.89
C TYR A 5 11.79 -1.05 -4.46
N ASP A 6 12.75 -1.06 -5.39
CA ASP A 6 14.10 -0.55 -5.17
C ASP A 6 14.15 0.99 -5.21
N TYR A 7 14.48 1.61 -4.07
CA TYR A 7 14.63 3.07 -3.94
C TYR A 7 15.90 3.62 -4.59
N THR A 8 16.88 2.76 -4.88
CA THR A 8 18.17 3.13 -5.47
C THR A 8 18.16 3.03 -7.00
N ALA A 9 17.11 2.43 -7.57
CA ALA A 9 16.94 2.30 -9.00
C ALA A 9 16.90 3.69 -9.68
N PRO A 10 17.64 3.88 -10.79
CA PRO A 10 17.66 5.15 -11.51
C PRO A 10 16.29 5.47 -12.11
N LYS A 11 15.94 6.77 -12.14
CA LYS A 11 14.72 7.23 -12.79
C LYS A 11 14.79 6.96 -14.29
N LYS A 12 13.78 6.27 -14.81
CA LYS A 12 13.63 5.98 -16.23
C LYS A 12 12.47 6.78 -16.81
N ALA A 13 12.68 7.37 -17.98
CA ALA A 13 11.59 8.01 -18.72
C ALA A 13 10.55 6.96 -19.13
N ALA A 14 9.28 7.26 -18.90
CA ALA A 14 8.15 6.42 -19.30
C ALA A 14 7.27 7.19 -20.29
N ASN A 15 7.01 6.58 -21.45
CA ASN A 15 6.06 7.11 -22.42
C ASN A 15 4.66 6.63 -22.04
N LEU A 16 3.74 7.57 -21.84
CA LEU A 16 2.40 7.31 -21.33
C LEU A 16 1.38 8.27 -21.94
N SER A 17 0.19 7.76 -22.19
CA SER A 17 -0.94 8.51 -22.73
C SER A 17 -1.84 8.97 -21.59
N LEU A 18 -2.00 10.29 -21.45
CA LEU A 18 -2.87 10.92 -20.46
C LEU A 18 -3.83 11.90 -21.13
N ASN A 19 -4.89 12.26 -20.41
CA ASN A 19 -5.83 13.28 -20.87
C ASN A 19 -5.09 14.62 -21.12
N SER A 20 -5.28 15.19 -22.30
CA SER A 20 -4.57 16.40 -22.74
C SER A 20 -4.92 17.64 -21.92
N ASP A 21 -6.18 17.80 -21.51
CA ASP A 21 -6.62 18.91 -20.65
C ASP A 21 -6.03 18.78 -19.24
N LEU A 22 -6.00 17.56 -18.69
CA LEU A 22 -5.36 17.30 -17.40
C LEU A 22 -3.87 17.67 -17.43
N LEU A 23 -3.15 17.31 -18.51
CA LEU A 23 -1.75 17.68 -18.69
C LEU A 23 -1.57 19.20 -18.75
N LYS A 24 -2.44 19.87 -19.50
CA LYS A 24 -2.42 21.33 -19.67
C LYS A 24 -2.63 22.03 -18.32
N LYS A 25 -3.70 21.70 -17.61
CA LYS A 25 -4.01 22.26 -16.28
C LYS A 25 -2.90 21.99 -15.27
N SER A 26 -2.34 20.78 -15.29
CA SER A 26 -1.24 20.43 -14.39
C SER A 26 0.01 21.28 -14.66
N LYS A 27 0.34 21.53 -15.92
CA LYS A 27 1.45 22.42 -16.30
C LYS A 27 1.17 23.87 -15.92
N GLU A 28 -0.03 24.37 -16.16
CA GLU A 28 -0.46 25.73 -15.79
C GLU A 28 -0.32 25.99 -14.28
N LEU A 29 -0.59 24.95 -13.47
CA LEU A 29 -0.47 24.99 -12.01
C LEU A 29 0.94 24.64 -11.50
N ASN A 30 1.94 24.52 -12.39
CA ASN A 30 3.32 24.12 -12.04
C ASN A 30 3.42 22.80 -11.26
N ILE A 31 2.49 21.86 -11.50
CA ILE A 31 2.51 20.55 -10.86
C ILE A 31 3.63 19.72 -11.47
N ASN A 32 4.51 19.18 -10.62
CA ASN A 32 5.55 18.25 -11.05
C ASN A 32 4.93 16.89 -11.37
N LEU A 33 4.71 16.62 -12.66
CA LEU A 33 4.10 15.38 -13.13
C LEU A 33 4.85 14.13 -12.67
N SER A 34 6.17 14.12 -12.81
CA SER A 34 6.99 12.95 -12.48
C SER A 34 6.89 12.61 -10.99
N ALA A 35 7.02 13.62 -10.11
CA ALA A 35 6.89 13.42 -8.67
C ALA A 35 5.48 12.98 -8.27
N THR A 36 4.46 13.57 -8.89
CA THR A 36 3.05 13.24 -8.62
C THR A 36 2.72 11.81 -9.04
N LEU A 37 3.15 11.41 -10.24
CA LEU A 37 2.95 10.07 -10.76
C LEU A 37 3.70 9.03 -9.92
N GLU A 38 4.94 9.33 -9.54
CA GLU A 38 5.75 8.45 -8.69
C GLU A 38 5.07 8.23 -7.33
N LYS A 39 4.57 9.30 -6.69
CA LYS A 39 3.80 9.19 -5.44
C LYS A 39 2.54 8.35 -5.61
N ALA A 40 1.75 8.62 -6.65
CA ALA A 40 0.51 7.87 -6.90
C ALA A 40 0.77 6.38 -7.16
N LEU A 41 1.84 6.04 -7.86
CA LEU A 41 2.26 4.65 -8.09
C LEU A 41 2.68 3.96 -6.79
N ARG A 42 3.45 4.64 -5.94
CA ARG A 42 3.86 4.13 -4.62
C ARG A 42 2.65 3.79 -3.75
N GLU A 43 1.70 4.72 -3.67
CA GLU A 43 0.46 4.53 -2.91
C GLU A 43 -0.38 3.37 -3.46
N LYS A 44 -0.52 3.30 -4.79
CA LYS A 44 -1.28 2.22 -5.44
C LYS A 44 -0.65 0.85 -5.20
N LEU A 45 0.68 0.77 -5.26
CA LEU A 45 1.43 -0.45 -5.01
C LEU A 45 1.25 -0.93 -3.56
N ALA A 46 1.41 -0.03 -2.60
CA ALA A 46 1.19 -0.32 -1.18
C ALA A 46 -0.23 -0.85 -0.91
N GLN A 47 -1.25 -0.21 -1.50
CA GLN A 47 -2.63 -0.67 -1.38
C GLN A 47 -2.85 -2.06 -2.00
N THR A 48 -2.19 -2.34 -3.12
CA THR A 48 -2.36 -3.62 -3.83
C THR A 48 -1.69 -4.76 -3.06
N GLU A 49 -0.46 -4.55 -2.58
CA GLU A 49 0.22 -5.55 -1.74
C GLU A 49 -0.51 -5.77 -0.42
N SER A 50 -0.98 -4.72 0.25
CA SER A 50 -1.76 -4.86 1.48
C SER A 50 -3.01 -5.73 1.26
N LYS A 51 -3.72 -5.53 0.15
CA LYS A 51 -4.87 -6.36 -0.23
C LYS A 51 -4.48 -7.80 -0.51
N GLN A 52 -3.38 -8.03 -1.22
CA GLN A 52 -2.86 -9.37 -1.51
C GLN A 52 -2.43 -10.09 -0.23
N TRP A 53 -1.73 -9.40 0.67
CA TRP A 53 -1.32 -9.93 1.96
C TRP A 53 -2.53 -10.30 2.82
N LEU A 54 -3.52 -9.42 2.91
CA LEU A 54 -4.75 -9.71 3.66
C LEU A 54 -5.49 -10.92 3.08
N ALA A 55 -5.55 -11.05 1.75
CA ALA A 55 -6.17 -12.20 1.10
C ALA A 55 -5.40 -13.50 1.40
N ALA A 56 -4.08 -13.49 1.30
CA ALA A 56 -3.23 -14.65 1.57
C ALA A 56 -3.26 -15.08 3.05
N ASN A 57 -3.31 -14.11 3.96
CA ASN A 57 -3.28 -14.37 5.41
C ASN A 57 -4.67 -14.52 6.02
N LYS A 58 -5.75 -14.39 5.24
CA LYS A 58 -7.13 -14.46 5.74
C LYS A 58 -7.41 -15.74 6.54
N ASN A 59 -6.91 -16.88 6.06
CA ASN A 59 -7.10 -18.16 6.73
C ASN A 59 -6.27 -18.26 8.03
N ALA A 60 -5.03 -17.77 8.02
CA ALA A 60 -4.17 -17.75 9.21
C ALA A 60 -4.72 -16.80 10.29
N ILE A 61 -5.18 -15.60 9.88
CA ILE A 61 -5.84 -14.64 10.76
C ILE A 61 -7.12 -15.24 11.34
N LYS A 62 -7.94 -15.91 10.52
CA LYS A 62 -9.16 -16.55 11.01
C LYS A 62 -8.87 -17.69 12.00
N ALA A 63 -7.88 -18.53 11.71
CA ALA A 63 -7.47 -19.62 12.61
C ALA A 63 -6.95 -19.06 13.95
N TYR A 64 -6.13 -18.00 13.90
CA TYR A 64 -5.65 -17.33 15.10
C TYR A 64 -6.78 -16.65 15.89
N ASN A 65 -7.69 -15.94 15.22
CA ASN A 65 -8.83 -15.32 15.88
C ASN A 65 -9.75 -16.36 16.55
N ASN A 66 -9.99 -17.50 15.88
CA ASN A 66 -10.75 -18.60 16.47
C ASN A 66 -10.03 -19.18 17.70
N PHE A 67 -8.70 -19.38 17.61
CA PHE A 67 -7.90 -19.86 18.73
C PHE A 67 -7.98 -18.92 19.94
N ILE A 68 -7.85 -17.61 19.73
CA ILE A 68 -7.98 -16.61 20.80
C ILE A 68 -9.40 -16.57 21.38
N ALA A 69 -10.44 -16.74 20.55
CA ALA A 69 -11.83 -16.78 21.01
C ALA A 69 -12.14 -18.03 21.87
N GLU A 70 -11.48 -19.15 21.58
CA GLU A 70 -11.69 -20.41 22.31
C GLU A 70 -10.78 -20.56 23.54
N GLN A 71 -9.54 -20.05 23.47
CA GLN A 71 -8.50 -20.28 24.50
C GLN A 71 -8.21 -19.04 25.36
N GLY A 72 -8.78 -17.88 25.03
CA GLY A 72 -8.41 -16.61 25.64
C GLY A 72 -7.11 -16.05 25.05
N GLY A 73 -6.96 -14.74 25.06
CA GLY A 73 -5.73 -14.09 24.62
C GLY A 73 -4.61 -14.24 25.65
N PHE A 74 -3.35 -14.29 25.20
CA PHE A 74 -2.17 -14.30 26.09
C PHE A 74 -2.16 -13.12 27.11
N GLY A 75 -2.87 -12.03 26.81
CA GLY A 75 -3.04 -10.89 27.71
C GLY A 75 -4.32 -10.88 28.54
N ASP A 76 -5.24 -11.84 28.37
CA ASP A 76 -6.46 -11.90 29.19
C ASP A 76 -6.13 -12.24 30.66
N GLU A 77 -5.01 -12.91 30.92
CA GLU A 77 -4.51 -13.17 32.29
C GLU A 77 -3.98 -11.90 33.00
N TYR A 78 -3.79 -10.79 32.27
CA TYR A 78 -3.29 -9.51 32.80
C TYR A 78 -4.30 -8.37 32.66
N ARG A 79 -5.55 -8.69 32.31
CA ARG A 79 -6.59 -7.70 32.04
C ARG A 79 -7.33 -7.38 33.33
N ASP A 80 -6.77 -6.48 34.13
CA ASP A 80 -7.48 -5.88 35.27
C ASP A 80 -8.68 -5.05 34.76
N PHE A 81 -9.84 -5.28 35.37
CA PHE A 81 -11.14 -4.65 35.06
C PHE A 81 -11.38 -3.36 35.83
#